data_AF-A0A413WK10-F1
#
_entry.id   AF-A0A413WK10-F1
#
_cell.length_a   1.000
_cell.length_b   1.000
_cell.length_c   1.000
_cell.angle_alpha   90.00
_cell.angle_beta   90.00
_cell.angle_gamma   90.00
#
_symmetry.space_group_name_H-M   'P 1'
#
loop_
_entity.id
_entity.type
_entity.pdbx_description
1 polymer ?
#
loop_
_entity_poly.entity_id
_entity_poly.type
_entity_poly.pdbx_seq_one_letter_code
_entity_poly.pdbx_strand_id
1 'polypeptide(L)' 'MDILILVVLLGIVGFIVTRSYTIYPSSFGDRSPVQAQTSLTIKCPHCQTIVKRQEHGQTCSTCRKSF' A
#
# COMPACT_ATOMS: atom_id res chain seq x y z
N MET A 1 -19.73 -12.67 -44.03
CA MET A 1 -20.32 -12.67 -42.67
C MET A 1 -19.24 -12.81 -41.61
N ASP A 2 -18.24 -13.65 -41.83
CA ASP A 2 -17.16 -13.96 -40.88
C ASP A 2 -16.27 -12.77 -40.51
N ILE A 3 -16.00 -11.88 -41.47
CA ILE A 3 -15.19 -10.67 -41.23
C ILE A 3 -15.91 -9.71 -40.27
N LEU A 4 -17.24 -9.59 -40.36
CA LEU A 4 -18.02 -8.74 -39.45
C LEU A 4 -17.98 -9.31 -38.02
N ILE A 5 -18.08 -10.64 -37.88
CA ILE A 5 -17.99 -11.32 -36.59
C ILE A 5 -16.61 -11.10 -35.96
N LEU A 6 -15.54 -11.21 -36.76
CA LEU A 6 -14.18 -11.00 -36.30
C LEU A 6 -13.95 -9.57 -35.78
N VAL A 7 -14.45 -8.56 -36.49
CA VAL A 7 -14.35 -7.14 -36.08
C VAL A 7 -15.08 -6.89 -34.77
N VAL A 8 -16.26 -7.48 -34.59
CA VAL A 8 -17.04 -7.34 -33.34
C VAL A 8 -16.29 -7.98 -32.17
N LEU A 9 -15.73 -9.18 -32.34
CA LEU A 9 -14.97 -9.85 -31.29
C LEU A 9 -13.72 -9.06 -30.89
N LEU A 10 -12.97 -8.53 -31.87
CA LEU A 10 -11.80 -7.69 -31.59
C LEU A 10 -12.19 -6.40 -30.85
N GLY A 11 -13.32 -5.78 -31.21
CA GLY A 11 -13.86 -4.62 -30.51
C GLY A 11 -14.21 -4.90 -29.05
N ILE A 12 -14.86 -6.04 -28.79
CA ILE A 12 -15.23 -6.46 -27.42
C ILE A 12 -13.97 -6.72 -26.59
N VAL A 13 -13.00 -7.46 -27.12
CA VAL A 13 -11.74 -7.74 -26.43
C VAL A 13 -10.99 -6.43 -26.13
N GLY A 14 -10.87 -5.53 -27.11
CA GLY A 14 -10.24 -4.22 -26.94
C GLY A 14 -10.95 -3.36 -25.89
N PHE A 15 -12.28 -3.38 -25.86
CA PHE A 15 -13.09 -2.65 -24.87
C PHE A 15 -12.88 -3.18 -23.45
N ILE A 16 -12.89 -4.50 -23.26
CA ILE A 16 -12.64 -5.15 -21.96
C ILE A 16 -11.22 -4.81 -21.46
N VAL A 17 -10.21 -4.95 -22.34
CA VAL A 17 -8.81 -4.64 -22.01
C VAL A 17 -8.67 -3.16 -21.61
N THR A 18 -9.20 -2.24 -22.42
CA THR A 18 -9.13 -0.80 -22.12
C THR A 18 -9.82 -0.47 -20.79
N ARG A 19 -11.01 -1.04 -20.54
CA ARG A 19 -11.71 -0.86 -19.26
C ARG A 19 -10.92 -1.42 -18.09
N SER A 20 -10.30 -2.59 -18.23
CA SER A 20 -9.50 -3.20 -17.17
C SER A 20 -8.30 -2.33 -16.77
N TYR A 21 -7.61 -1.70 -17.70
CA TYR A 21 -6.54 -0.73 -17.41
C TYR A 21 -7.05 0.56 -16.74
N THR A 22 -8.26 1.01 -17.07
CA THR A 22 -8.84 2.22 -16.45
C THR A 22 -9.44 1.97 -15.06
N ILE A 23 -9.95 0.77 -14.80
CA ILE A 23 -10.61 0.40 -13.53
C ILE A 23 -9.59 -0.17 -12.54
N TYR A 24 -8.53 -0.82 -13.03
CA TYR A 24 -7.34 -1.14 -12.27
C TYR A 24 -6.19 -0.28 -12.79
N PRO A 25 -6.07 1.00 -12.38
CA PRO A 25 -4.77 1.64 -12.45
C PRO A 25 -3.84 0.71 -11.69
N SER A 26 -2.76 0.29 -12.36
CA SER A 26 -1.73 -0.57 -11.82
C SER A 26 -1.39 -0.19 -10.38
N SER A 27 -2.00 -0.87 -9.40
CA SER A 27 -1.77 -0.69 -7.96
C SER A 27 -0.35 -1.11 -7.56
N PHE A 28 0.46 -1.56 -8.53
CA PHE A 28 1.89 -1.79 -8.38
C PHE A 28 2.75 -0.53 -8.65
N GLY A 29 2.20 0.53 -9.25
CA GLY A 29 2.90 1.81 -9.44
C GLY A 29 2.95 2.69 -8.19
N ASP A 30 2.02 2.48 -7.25
CA ASP A 30 1.99 3.13 -5.92
C ASP A 30 2.68 2.31 -4.83
N ARG A 31 3.45 1.28 -5.21
CA ARG A 31 4.56 0.85 -4.36
C ARG A 31 5.67 1.86 -4.58
N SER A 32 5.55 3.02 -3.94
CA SER A 32 6.73 3.75 -3.48
C SER A 32 7.67 2.70 -2.89
N PRO A 33 8.89 2.49 -3.40
CA PRO A 33 9.84 1.54 -2.83
C PRO A 33 10.27 1.95 -1.40
N VAL A 34 9.65 3.00 -0.85
CA VAL A 34 9.87 3.55 0.47
C VAL A 34 8.52 3.92 1.08
N GLN A 35 7.61 2.96 1.27
CA GLN A 35 6.87 2.99 2.54
C GLN A 35 7.85 2.50 3.61
N ALA A 36 8.79 3.39 3.94
CA ALA A 36 9.73 3.20 5.03
C ALA A 36 8.91 2.76 6.22
N GLN A 37 9.21 1.57 6.75
CA GLN A 37 8.94 1.14 8.12
C GLN A 37 8.33 2.28 8.93
N THR A 38 7.01 2.47 8.86
CA THR A 38 6.39 3.64 9.48
C THR A 38 6.51 3.42 10.98
N SER A 39 7.55 4.05 11.52
CA SER A 39 7.95 4.18 12.91
C SER A 39 8.03 2.88 13.71
N LEU A 40 9.05 2.06 13.44
CA LEU A 40 9.61 1.13 14.44
C LEU A 40 10.09 1.86 15.69
N THR A 41 10.16 3.20 15.69
CA THR A 41 10.59 4.00 16.82
C THR A 41 9.61 5.12 17.12
N ILE A 42 9.32 5.34 18.40
CA ILE A 42 8.37 6.32 18.94
C ILE A 42 9.03 7.05 20.10
N LYS A 43 8.69 8.33 20.29
CA LYS A 43 9.21 9.12 21.41
C LYS A 43 8.41 8.84 22.66
N CYS A 44 9.09 8.52 23.76
CA CYS A 44 8.44 8.41 25.05
C CYS A 44 7.92 9.79 25.51
N PRO A 45 6.64 9.94 25.89
CA PRO A 45 6.08 11.21 26.34
C PRO A 45 6.70 11.71 27.64
N HIS A 46 7.33 10.83 28.43
CA HIS A 46 7.89 11.17 29.74
C HIS A 46 9.34 11.63 29.71
N CYS A 47 10.16 11.07 28.83
CA CYS A 47 11.60 11.34 28.78
C CYS A 47 12.08 11.74 27.39
N GLN A 48 11.17 11.83 26.41
CA GLN A 48 11.42 12.20 25.02
C GLN A 48 12.43 11.31 24.29
N THR A 49 12.82 10.17 24.89
CA THR A 49 13.74 9.22 24.29
C THR A 49 13.06 8.43 23.18
N ILE A 50 13.82 8.12 22.14
CA ILE A 50 13.37 7.35 20.99
C ILE A 50 13.46 5.87 21.37
N VAL A 51 12.31 5.21 21.49
CA VAL A 51 12.20 3.79 21.86
C VAL A 51 11.58 2.98 20.73
N LYS A 52 11.91 1.69 20.65
CA LYS A 52 11.32 0.80 19.66
C LYS A 52 9.83 0.59 19.95
N ARG A 53 8.98 0.80 18.95
CA ARG A 53 7.54 0.60 19.05
C ARG A 53 7.24 -0.89 19.24
N GLN A 54 6.61 -1.23 20.36
CA GLN A 54 6.10 -2.58 20.64
C GLN A 54 4.65 -2.71 20.16
N GLU A 55 4.24 -3.92 19.76
CA GLU A 55 2.90 -4.21 19.25
C GLU A 55 1.82 -4.17 20.32
N HIS A 56 2.18 -4.38 21.60
CA HIS A 56 1.29 -4.32 22.76
C HIS A 56 2.04 -3.72 23.96
N GLY A 57 1.40 -2.80 24.69
CA GLY A 57 1.87 -2.24 25.97
C GLY A 57 3.27 -1.61 25.88
N GLN A 58 3.38 -0.33 25.54
CA GLN A 58 4.68 0.27 25.29
C GLN A 58 5.35 0.68 26.60
N THR A 59 6.49 0.05 26.92
CA THR A 59 7.28 0.43 28.09
C THR A 59 8.61 1.04 27.65
N CYS A 60 8.90 2.26 28.11
CA CYS A 60 10.17 2.92 27.80
C CYS A 60 11.32 2.26 28.58
N SER A 61 12.36 1.78 27.89
CA SER A 61 13.53 1.18 28.54
C SER A 61 14.35 2.18 29.37
N THR A 62 14.29 3.47 29.03
CA THR A 62 15.03 4.52 29.75
C THR A 62 14.38 4.91 31.06
N CYS A 63 13.07 5.22 31.06
CA CYS A 63 12.37 5.70 32.25
C CYS A 63 11.47 4.65 32.92
N ARG A 64 11.38 3.44 32.36
CA ARG A 64 10.56 2.31 32.82
C ARG A 64 9.05 2.63 32.95
N LYS A 65 8.58 3.71 32.32
CA LYS A 65 7.16 4.08 32.29
C LYS A 65 6.47 3.46 31.08
N SER A 66 5.26 2.95 31.33
CA SER A 66 4.34 2.45 30.31
C SER A 66 3.46 3.55 29.73
N PHE A 67 3.15 3.50 28.44
CA PHE A 67 2.22 4.40 27.75
C PHE A 67 1.62 3.75 26.50
#